data_AF-A0A7K3G141-F1
#
_entry.id   AF-A0A7K3G141-F1
#
_cell.length_a   1.000
_cell.length_b   1.000
_cell.length_c   1.000
_cell.angle_alpha   90.00
_cell.angle_beta   90.00
_cell.angle_gamma   90.00
#
_symmetry.space_group_name_H-M   'P 1'
#
loop_
_entity.id
_entity.type
_entity.pdbx_description
1 polymer ?
#
loop_
_entity_poly.entity_id
_entity_poly.type
_entity_poly.pdbx_seq_one_letter_code
_entity_poly.pdbx_strand_id
1 'polypeptide(L)' 'RTENCQVGVFLAYATDRGRTLIDRHLYLPASWTDDRERCRRAGIDDTVVFETKVAMARAMVRRAVEEKIPFGWVT' A
#
# COMPACT_ATOMS: atom_id res chain seq x y z
N ARG A 1 2.42 -16.31 -6.43
CA ARG A 1 3.63 -16.36 -5.57
C ARG A 1 3.30 -15.64 -4.28
N THR A 2 3.34 -16.32 -3.13
CA THR A 2 3.16 -15.69 -1.82
C THR A 2 4.46 -15.00 -1.43
N GLU A 3 4.41 -13.70 -1.13
CA GLU A 3 5.56 -12.97 -0.63
C GLU A 3 5.79 -13.39 0.83
N ASN A 4 7.05 -13.58 1.24
CA ASN A 4 7.42 -13.88 2.64
C ASN A 4 8.11 -12.67 3.30
N CYS A 5 8.07 -11.53 2.64
CA CYS A 5 8.71 -10.29 3.05
C CYS A 5 7.68 -9.17 3.14
N GLN A 6 8.12 -8.10 3.81
CA GLN A 6 7.44 -6.81 3.81
C GLN A 6 7.57 -6.20 2.41
N VAL A 7 6.48 -5.61 1.89
CA VAL A 7 6.49 -4.96 0.58
C VAL A 7 5.88 -3.58 0.69
N GLY A 8 6.57 -2.57 0.16
CA GLY A 8 6.00 -1.24 -0.05
C GLY A 8 5.11 -1.23 -1.28
N VAL A 9 3.86 -0.79 -1.12
CA VAL A 9 2.93 -0.51 -2.21
C VAL A 9 2.85 1.01 -2.35
N PHE A 10 2.98 1.53 -3.55
CA PHE A 10 3.02 2.97 -3.79
C PHE A 10 2.05 3.37 -4.89
N LEU A 11 1.41 4.53 -4.74
CA LEU A 11 0.69 5.20 -5.80
C LEU A 11 1.61 6.25 -6.42
N ALA A 12 1.88 6.11 -7.72
CA ALA A 12 2.69 7.06 -8.46
C ALA A 12 1.79 7.97 -9.31
N TYR A 13 2.01 9.28 -9.19
CA TYR A 13 1.39 10.28 -10.03
C TYR A 13 2.28 10.57 -11.23
N ALA A 14 1.76 10.34 -12.43
CA ALA A 14 2.49 10.45 -13.69
C ALA A 14 2.07 11.69 -14.48
N THR A 15 3.06 12.41 -15.00
CA THR A 15 2.94 13.56 -15.90
C THR A 15 3.90 13.39 -17.08
N ASP A 16 3.80 14.28 -18.06
CA ASP A 16 4.78 14.41 -19.16
C ASP A 16 6.21 14.67 -18.65
N ARG A 17 6.34 15.34 -17.51
CA ARG A 17 7.62 15.68 -16.86
C ARG A 17 8.19 14.58 -15.96
N GLY A 18 7.47 13.47 -15.81
CA GLY A 18 7.92 12.32 -15.03
C GLY A 18 6.91 11.88 -13.97
N ARG A 19 7.41 11.19 -12.95
CA ARG A 19 6.59 10.51 -11.93
C ARG A 19 7.04 10.87 -10.52
N THR A 20 6.08 10.99 -9.62
CA THR A 20 6.33 11.13 -8.18
C THR A 20 5.42 10.22 -7.38
N LEU A 21 5.86 9.79 -6.20
CA LEU A 21 5.02 8.97 -5.30
C LEU A 21 4.14 9.90 -4.47
N ILE A 22 2.83 9.64 -4.46
CA ILE A 22 1.84 10.46 -3.76
C ILE A 22 1.16 9.73 -2.60
N ASP A 23 1.25 8.40 -2.56
CA ASP A 23 0.73 7.59 -1.46
C ASP A 23 1.60 6.33 -1.27
N ARG A 24 1.61 5.77 -0.06
CA ARG A 24 2.37 4.59 0.32
C ARG A 24 1.56 3.72 1.29
N HIS A 25 1.71 2.41 1.17
CA HIS A 25 1.17 1.43 2.09
C HIS A 25 2.15 0.29 2.34
N LEU A 26 2.16 -0.24 3.57
CA LEU A 26 2.87 -1.48 3.86
C LEU A 26 1.94 -2.67 3.56
N TYR A 27 2.37 -3.56 2.67
CA TYR A 27 1.76 -4.86 2.47
C TYR A 27 2.48 -5.93 3.27
N LEU A 28 1.68 -6.71 4.01
CA LEU A 28 2.12 -7.90 4.72
C LEU A 28 1.28 -9.10 4.26
N PRO A 29 1.91 -10.24 3.93
CA PRO A 29 1.18 -11.49 3.69
C PRO A 29 0.53 -11.99 4.99
N ALA A 30 -0.50 -12.84 4.88
CA ALA A 30 -1.19 -13.41 6.04
C ALA A 30 -0.22 -14.09 7.03
N SER A 31 0.79 -14.79 6.51
CA SER A 31 1.84 -15.44 7.33
C SER A 31 2.67 -14.50 8.19
N TRP A 32 2.72 -13.20 7.86
CA TRP A 32 3.29 -12.18 8.75
C TRP A 32 2.26 -11.73 9.76
N THR A 33 1.04 -11.44 9.30
CA THR A 33 0.01 -10.87 10.17
C THR A 33 -0.57 -11.86 11.18
N ASP A 34 -0.40 -13.15 10.95
CA ASP A 34 -0.76 -14.21 11.89
C ASP A 34 0.33 -14.40 12.98
N ASP A 35 1.53 -13.86 12.77
CA ASP A 35 2.64 -13.84 13.73
C ASP A 35 2.86 -12.41 14.27
N ARG A 36 2.07 -12.06 15.29
CA ARG A 36 2.10 -10.73 15.91
C ARG A 36 3.42 -10.42 16.60
N GLU A 37 4.07 -11.41 17.20
CA GLU A 37 5.38 -11.20 17.85
C GLU A 37 6.44 -10.82 16.84
N ARG A 38 6.47 -11.50 15.67
CA ARG A 38 7.34 -11.13 14.55
C ARG A 38 7.05 -9.71 14.05
N CYS A 39 5.77 -9.33 13.92
CA CYS A 39 5.39 -7.98 13.51
C CYS A 39 5.93 -6.92 14.48
N ARG A 40 5.68 -7.09 15.78
CA ARG A 40 6.14 -6.15 16.82
C ARG A 40 7.66 -6.04 16.87
N ARG A 41 8.38 -7.16 16.75
CA ARG A 41 9.86 -7.17 16.65
C ARG A 41 10.38 -6.38 15.44
N ALA A 42 9.58 -6.29 14.37
CA ALA A 42 9.88 -5.50 13.20
C ALA A 42 9.31 -4.06 13.26
N GLY A 43 8.74 -3.65 14.40
CA GLY A 43 8.16 -2.32 14.58
C GLY A 43 6.81 -2.09 13.89
N ILE A 44 6.12 -3.16 13.51
CA ILE A 44 4.79 -3.11 12.88
C ILE A 44 3.72 -3.08 13.97
N ASP A 45 2.87 -2.06 13.91
CA ASP A 45 1.74 -1.89 14.83
C ASP A 45 0.66 -2.98 14.63
N ASP A 46 -0.04 -3.34 15.70
CA ASP A 46 -1.07 -4.39 15.69
C ASP A 46 -2.31 -4.01 14.87
N THR A 47 -2.51 -2.73 14.57
CA THR A 47 -3.55 -2.26 13.64
C THR A 47 -3.29 -2.67 12.19
N VAL A 48 -2.05 -3.07 11.84
CA VAL A 48 -1.73 -3.56 10.50
C VAL A 48 -2.20 -5.00 10.33
N VAL A 49 -3.30 -5.14 9.59
CA VAL A 49 -3.94 -6.41 9.24
C VAL A 49 -3.62 -6.83 7.81
N PHE A 50 -3.89 -8.11 7.49
CA PHE A 50 -3.79 -8.57 6.12
C PHE A 50 -4.81 -7.85 5.24
N GLU A 51 -4.33 -7.26 4.16
CA GLU A 51 -5.17 -6.67 3.13
C GLU A 51 -4.57 -6.98 1.75
N THR A 52 -5.41 -7.30 0.78
CA THR A 52 -4.92 -7.59 -0.58
C THR A 52 -4.36 -6.33 -1.23
N LYS A 53 -3.33 -6.47 -2.07
CA LYS A 53 -2.77 -5.33 -2.82
C LYS A 53 -3.78 -4.59 -3.69
N VAL A 54 -4.76 -5.31 -4.24
CA VAL A 54 -5.82 -4.69 -5.05
C VAL A 54 -6.76 -3.84 -4.18
N ALA A 55 -7.09 -4.31 -2.98
CA ALA A 55 -7.87 -3.52 -2.02
C ALA A 55 -7.09 -2.26 -1.59
N MET A 56 -5.81 -2.42 -1.25
CA MET A 56 -4.91 -1.30 -0.92
C MET A 56 -4.86 -0.27 -2.06
N ALA A 57 -4.60 -0.71 -3.30
CA ALA A 57 -4.54 0.17 -4.47
C ALA A 57 -5.84 0.94 -4.69
N ARG A 58 -7.00 0.27 -4.54
CA ARG A 58 -8.31 0.93 -4.61
C ARG A 58 -8.50 1.97 -3.51
N ALA A 59 -8.07 1.69 -2.29
CA ALA A 59 -8.14 2.64 -1.18
C ALA A 59 -7.25 3.87 -1.43
N MET A 60 -6.03 3.66 -1.94
CA MET A 60 -5.11 4.75 -2.32
C MET A 60 -5.72 5.64 -3.42
N VAL A 61 -6.32 5.05 -4.45
CA VAL A 61 -6.99 5.82 -5.52
C VAL A 61 -8.19 6.59 -4.97
N ARG A 62 -8.99 5.99 -4.07
CA ARG A 62 -10.12 6.71 -3.44
C ARG A 62 -9.65 7.93 -2.65
N ARG A 63 -8.59 7.81 -1.86
CA ARG A 63 -8.00 8.96 -1.16
C ARG A 63 -7.55 10.06 -2.12
N ALA A 64 -6.89 9.70 -3.22
CA ALA A 64 -6.50 10.67 -4.25
C ALA A 64 -7.71 11.41 -4.87
N VAL A 65 -8.85 10.73 -5.05
CA VAL A 65 -10.10 11.34 -5.50
C VAL A 65 -10.67 12.29 -4.43
N GLU A 66 -10.71 11.85 -3.17
CA GLU A 66 -11.19 12.66 -2.04
C GLU A 66 -10.36 13.94 -1.85
N GLU A 67 -9.04 13.83 -2.02
CA GLU A 67 -8.09 14.95 -2.01
C GLU A 67 -8.14 15.79 -3.30
N LYS A 68 -8.98 15.42 -4.27
CA LYS A 68 -9.17 16.11 -5.55
C LYS A 68 -7.89 16.22 -6.38
N ILE A 69 -7.02 15.22 -6.31
CA ILE A 69 -5.83 15.13 -7.15
C ILE A 69 -6.28 14.94 -8.61
N PRO A 70 -5.88 15.78 -9.58
CA PRO A 70 -6.36 15.67 -10.96
C PRO A 70 -5.74 14.48 -11.69
N PHE A 71 -6.52 13.53 -12.19
CA PHE A 71 -6.02 12.47 -13.09
C PHE A 71 -7.12 12.00 -14.05
N GLY A 72 -6.73 11.49 -15.21
CA GLY A 72 -7.68 11.00 -16.23
C GLY A 72 -7.94 9.49 -16.18
N TRP A 73 -6.98 8.71 -15.67
CA TRP A 73 -7.03 7.24 -15.68
C TRP A 73 -6.08 6.65 -14.62
N VAL A 74 -6.24 5.36 -14.33
CA VAL A 74 -5.37 4.55 -13.45
C VAL A 74 -5.05 3.25 -14.17
N THR A 75 -3.81 2.75 -14.02
CA THR A 75 -3.36 1.46 -14.59
C THR A 75 -2.71 0.58 -13.54
#